data_AF-A0A2T4H1Z0-F1
#
_entry.id   AF-A0A2T4H1Z0-F1
#
_cell.length_a   1.000
_cell.length_b   1.000
_cell.length_c   1.000
_cell.angle_alpha   90.00
_cell.angle_beta   90.00
_cell.angle_gamma   90.00
#
_symmetry.space_group_name_H-M   'P 1'
#
loop_
_entity.id
_entity.type
_entity.pdbx_description
1 polymer ?
#
loop_
_entity_poly.entity_id
_entity_poly.type
_entity_poly.pdbx_seq_one_letter_code
_entity_poly.pdbx_strand_id
1 'polypeptide(L)'
;MASAKFVRDPTKIDPRNEDARRDYIVAYFKAVGLLDLERLNRRYTSAVSGLNNKLHSKNALEVGHLFFEYMLDLAIWNDAFKAAGRVALKFPWDQTPKTNDYSKGISIVYREWRLKNGYKVPQETSVSVPAKVTLPQASQTAPGSQKGTVSLAPGGPKPEILE
;
A
#
# COMPACT_ATOMS: atom_id res chain seq x y z
N MET A 1 -27.00 -11.24 30.27
CA MET A 1 -26.18 -10.69 29.18
C MET A 1 -25.13 -11.71 28.80
N ALA A 2 -25.13 -12.19 27.55
CA ALA A 2 -24.16 -13.19 27.11
C ALA A 2 -22.75 -12.59 27.09
N SER A 3 -21.87 -13.10 27.93
CA SER A 3 -20.45 -12.77 27.88
C SER A 3 -19.91 -13.31 26.56
N ALA A 4 -19.54 -12.43 25.63
CA ALA A 4 -18.92 -12.79 24.36
C ALA A 4 -17.54 -13.41 24.64
N LYS A 5 -17.51 -14.71 24.95
CA LYS A 5 -16.33 -15.48 25.40
C LYS A 5 -15.33 -15.81 24.29
N PHE A 6 -15.39 -15.15 23.12
CA PHE A 6 -14.60 -15.59 21.96
C PHE A 6 -14.02 -14.45 21.10
N VAL A 7 -13.78 -13.28 21.67
CA VAL A 7 -12.93 -12.30 20.98
C VAL A 7 -11.52 -12.41 21.55
N ARG A 8 -10.54 -12.70 20.69
CA ARG A 8 -9.10 -12.69 21.00
C ARG A 8 -8.79 -11.46 21.86
N ASP A 9 -7.95 -11.59 22.88
CA ASP A 9 -7.53 -10.43 23.68
C ASP A 9 -6.87 -9.36 22.78
N PRO A 10 -7.44 -8.14 22.66
CA PRO A 10 -6.91 -7.11 21.77
C PRO A 10 -5.51 -6.62 22.19
N THR A 11 -5.12 -6.80 23.46
CA THR A 11 -3.78 -6.43 23.95
C THR A 11 -2.68 -7.34 23.38
N LYS A 12 -3.06 -8.49 22.81
CA LYS A 12 -2.16 -9.43 22.13
C LYS A 12 -2.03 -9.16 20.63
N ILE A 13 -2.73 -8.16 20.11
CA ILE A 13 -2.65 -7.73 18.70
C ILE A 13 -1.75 -6.51 18.64
N ASP A 14 -0.70 -6.58 17.81
CA ASP A 14 0.13 -5.42 17.50
C ASP A 14 -0.74 -4.34 16.84
N PRO A 15 -0.86 -3.14 17.44
CA PRO A 15 -1.61 -2.03 16.85
C PRO A 15 -1.10 -1.59 15.48
N ARG A 16 0.12 -1.98 15.08
CA ARG A 16 0.68 -1.65 13.75
C ARG A 16 0.35 -2.69 12.67
N ASN A 17 -0.19 -3.84 13.06
CA ASN A 17 -0.64 -4.89 12.15
C ASN A 17 -2.09 -4.63 11.72
N GLU A 18 -2.25 -4.04 10.54
CA GLU A 18 -3.53 -3.65 9.96
C GLU A 18 -4.50 -4.82 9.81
N ASP A 19 -4.04 -5.92 9.22
CA ASP A 19 -4.87 -7.10 8.97
C ASP A 19 -5.36 -7.69 10.30
N ALA A 20 -4.47 -7.82 11.29
CA ALA A 20 -4.83 -8.34 12.60
C ALA A 20 -5.83 -7.43 13.34
N ARG A 21 -5.73 -6.10 13.18
CA ARG A 21 -6.73 -5.17 13.74
C ARG A 21 -8.10 -5.37 13.10
N ARG A 22 -8.14 -5.46 11.76
CA ARG A 22 -9.40 -5.62 11.01
C ARG A 22 -10.07 -6.96 11.29
N ASP A 23 -9.29 -8.04 11.35
CA ASP A 23 -9.78 -9.36 11.74
C ASP A 23 -10.43 -9.32 13.13
N TYR A 24 -9.81 -8.64 14.08
CA TYR A 24 -10.41 -8.43 15.40
C TYR A 24 -11.70 -7.63 15.33
N ILE A 25 -11.74 -6.51 14.60
CA ILE A 25 -12.94 -5.67 14.48
C ILE A 25 -14.10 -6.47 13.91
N VAL A 26 -13.87 -7.23 12.84
CA VAL A 26 -14.87 -8.11 12.22
C VAL A 26 -15.34 -9.18 13.19
N ALA A 27 -14.42 -9.88 13.86
CA ALA A 27 -14.74 -10.91 14.84
C ALA A 27 -15.54 -10.34 16.03
N TYR A 28 -15.14 -9.16 16.51
CA TYR A 28 -15.82 -8.46 17.60
C TYR A 28 -17.25 -8.09 17.19
N PHE A 29 -17.42 -7.41 16.05
CA PHE A 29 -18.74 -7.05 15.53
C PHE A 29 -19.62 -8.29 15.33
N LYS A 30 -19.06 -9.40 14.86
CA LYS A 30 -19.81 -10.65 14.74
C LYS A 30 -20.29 -11.14 16.11
N ALA A 31 -19.42 -11.15 17.11
CA ALA A 31 -19.72 -11.62 18.45
C ALA A 31 -20.78 -10.78 19.18
N VAL A 32 -20.84 -9.47 18.91
CA VAL A 32 -21.81 -8.55 19.55
C VAL A 32 -23.06 -8.27 18.71
N GLY A 33 -23.23 -8.99 17.59
CA GLY A 33 -24.38 -8.85 16.69
C GLY A 33 -24.42 -7.53 15.92
N LEU A 34 -23.27 -6.94 15.63
CA LEU A 34 -23.11 -5.70 14.87
C LEU A 34 -22.54 -5.91 13.46
N LEU A 35 -22.17 -7.14 13.10
CA LEU A 35 -21.62 -7.45 11.78
C LEU A 35 -22.75 -7.51 10.74
N ASP A 36 -22.71 -6.54 9.84
CA ASP A 36 -23.44 -6.50 8.58
C ASP A 36 -22.42 -6.05 7.53
N LEU A 37 -22.10 -6.93 6.58
CA LEU A 37 -21.00 -6.70 5.63
C LEU A 37 -21.29 -5.55 4.67
N GLU A 38 -22.55 -5.38 4.27
CA GLU A 38 -22.93 -4.27 3.39
C GLU A 38 -22.79 -2.95 4.14
N ARG A 39 -23.28 -2.88 5.38
CA ARG A 39 -23.10 -1.70 6.23
C ARG A 39 -21.64 -1.45 6.54
N LEU A 40 -20.84 -2.49 6.76
CA LEU A 40 -19.40 -2.35 7.00
C LEU A 40 -18.69 -1.71 5.81
N ASN A 41 -19.03 -2.14 4.59
CA ASN A 41 -18.48 -1.54 3.38
C ASN A 41 -18.92 -0.06 3.22
N ARG A 42 -20.21 0.25 3.46
CA ARG A 42 -20.70 1.64 3.46
C ARG A 42 -19.99 2.51 4.50
N ARG A 43 -19.72 1.97 5.69
CA ARG A 43 -18.94 2.63 6.74
C ARG A 43 -17.51 2.90 6.29
N TYR A 44 -16.87 1.93 5.66
CA TYR A 44 -15.53 2.11 5.11
C TYR A 44 -15.49 3.26 4.09
N THR A 45 -16.37 3.26 3.09
CA THR A 45 -16.44 4.36 2.10
C THR A 45 -16.68 5.72 2.76
N SER A 46 -17.58 5.77 3.75
CA SER A 46 -17.88 7.00 4.49
C SER A 46 -16.69 7.47 5.33
N ALA A 47 -15.99 6.54 5.98
CA ALA A 47 -14.80 6.82 6.77
C ALA A 47 -13.66 7.35 5.89
N VAL A 48 -13.44 6.76 4.72
CA VAL A 48 -12.46 7.24 3.73
C VAL A 48 -12.78 8.67 3.31
N SER A 49 -14.01 8.94 2.90
CA SER A 49 -14.42 10.29 2.49
C SER A 49 -14.26 11.32 3.61
N GLY A 50 -14.75 10.99 4.81
CA GLY A 50 -14.65 11.85 5.99
C GLY A 50 -13.21 12.12 6.41
N LEU A 51 -12.36 11.09 6.41
CA LEU A 51 -10.94 11.22 6.76
C LEU A 51 -10.18 12.06 5.73
N ASN A 52 -10.41 11.83 4.43
CA ASN A 52 -9.77 12.61 3.37
C ASN A 52 -10.10 14.10 3.49
N ASN A 53 -11.39 14.43 3.69
CA ASN A 53 -11.84 15.81 3.91
C ASN A 53 -11.20 16.42 5.15
N LYS A 54 -11.14 15.67 6.26
CA LYS A 54 -10.51 16.12 7.50
C LYS A 54 -9.02 16.39 7.32
N LEU A 55 -8.28 15.51 6.64
CA LEU A 55 -6.86 15.70 6.36
C LEU A 55 -6.62 16.90 5.45
N HIS A 56 -7.45 17.08 4.42
CA HIS A 56 -7.39 18.23 3.56
C HIS A 56 -7.63 19.54 4.31
N SER A 57 -8.67 19.60 5.17
CA SER A 57 -8.95 20.78 6.00
C SER A 57 -7.80 21.17 6.95
N LYS A 58 -6.92 20.21 7.27
CA LYS A 58 -5.72 20.40 8.07
C LYS A 58 -4.47 20.68 7.23
N ASN A 59 -4.63 20.91 5.94
CA ASN A 59 -3.55 21.15 4.97
C ASN A 59 -2.51 20.01 4.91
N ALA A 60 -2.89 18.77 5.25
CA ALA A 60 -2.00 17.63 5.10
C ALA A 60 -1.73 17.38 3.61
N LEU A 61 -0.48 17.45 3.18
CA LEU A 61 -0.09 17.14 1.80
C LEU A 61 0.04 15.63 1.59
N GLU A 62 0.58 14.95 2.59
CA GLU A 62 0.79 13.51 2.64
C GLU A 62 0.55 13.01 4.06
N VAL A 63 0.23 11.72 4.17
CA VAL A 63 0.09 11.02 5.44
C VAL A 63 0.63 9.61 5.30
N GLY A 64 1.13 9.05 6.40
CA GLY A 64 1.55 7.65 6.47
C GLY A 64 0.38 6.69 6.25
N HIS A 65 0.63 5.61 5.49
CA HIS A 65 -0.34 4.55 5.24
C HIS A 65 -0.89 3.99 6.55
N LEU A 66 0.00 3.66 7.49
CA LEU A 66 -0.38 3.06 8.76
C LEU A 66 -1.29 3.96 9.60
N PHE A 67 -1.01 5.26 9.64
CA PHE A 67 -1.87 6.24 10.31
C PHE A 67 -3.24 6.31 9.65
N PHE A 68 -3.28 6.37 8.32
CA PHE A 68 -4.52 6.45 7.56
C PHE A 68 -5.45 5.28 7.88
N GLU A 69 -4.93 4.05 7.79
CA GLU A 69 -5.71 2.83 8.01
C GLU A 69 -6.15 2.68 9.47
N TYR A 70 -5.29 3.03 10.42
CA TYR A 70 -5.67 3.04 11.84
C TYR A 70 -6.83 4.01 12.11
N MET A 71 -6.83 5.18 11.46
CA MET A 71 -7.91 6.17 11.62
C MET A 71 -9.22 5.69 10.96
N LEU A 72 -9.15 4.93 9.87
CA LEU A 72 -10.34 4.28 9.29
C LEU A 72 -10.92 3.23 10.23
N ASP A 73 -10.08 2.36 10.78
CA ASP A 73 -10.49 1.32 11.73
C ASP A 73 -11.21 1.95 12.95
N LEU A 74 -10.64 3.03 13.50
CA LEU A 74 -11.22 3.78 14.61
C LEU A 74 -12.56 4.44 14.23
N ALA A 75 -12.67 5.01 13.04
CA ALA A 75 -13.91 5.63 12.57
C ALA A 75 -15.02 4.58 12.39
N ILE A 76 -14.70 3.43 11.78
CA ILE A 76 -15.61 2.30 11.59
C ILE A 76 -16.06 1.74 12.94
N TRP A 77 -15.14 1.60 13.89
CA TRP A 77 -15.45 1.19 15.26
C TRP A 77 -16.52 2.10 15.87
N ASN A 78 -16.26 3.40 15.94
CA ASN A 78 -17.18 4.35 16.58
C ASN A 78 -18.53 4.43 15.86
N ASP A 79 -18.53 4.45 14.53
CA ASP A 79 -19.76 4.51 13.75
C ASP A 79 -20.62 3.25 13.96
N ALA A 80 -20.02 2.08 14.08
CA ALA A 80 -20.75 0.84 14.27
C ALA A 80 -21.61 0.82 15.54
N PHE A 81 -21.06 1.30 16.65
CA PHE A 81 -21.81 1.43 17.90
C PHE A 81 -22.84 2.55 17.81
N LYS A 82 -22.47 3.71 17.26
CA LYS A 82 -23.39 4.84 17.09
C LYS A 82 -24.63 4.45 16.28
N ALA A 83 -24.44 3.79 15.14
CA ALA A 83 -25.51 3.32 14.27
C ALA A 83 -26.42 2.28 14.93
N ALA A 84 -25.91 1.56 15.93
CA ALA A 84 -26.70 0.62 16.72
C ALA A 84 -27.42 1.27 17.92
N GLY A 85 -27.31 2.59 18.08
CA GLY A 85 -27.83 3.30 19.26
C GLY A 85 -27.12 2.93 20.56
N ARG A 86 -25.87 2.43 20.46
CA ARG A 86 -25.06 1.98 21.60
C ARG A 86 -23.94 2.97 21.87
N VAL A 87 -23.58 3.12 23.14
CA VAL A 87 -22.33 3.80 23.51
C VAL A 87 -21.16 2.95 22.99
N ALA A 88 -20.27 3.57 22.22
CA ALA A 88 -19.07 2.90 21.74
C ALA A 88 -18.18 2.51 22.91
N LEU A 89 -17.77 1.24 22.96
CA LEU A 89 -16.67 0.85 23.83
C LEU A 89 -15.40 1.57 23.37
N LYS A 90 -14.46 1.78 24.30
CA LYS A 90 -13.16 2.34 23.95
C LYS A 90 -12.52 1.50 22.85
N PHE A 91 -12.00 2.17 21.81
CA PHE A 91 -11.22 1.48 20.78
C PHE A 91 -10.02 0.79 21.44
N PRO A 92 -9.75 -0.50 21.15
CA PRO A 92 -8.87 -1.29 22.02
C PRO A 92 -7.41 -0.85 22.05
N TRP A 93 -6.96 -0.16 21.01
CA TRP A 93 -5.58 0.33 20.90
C TRP A 93 -5.58 1.85 21.03
N ASP A 94 -4.79 2.39 21.95
CA ASP A 94 -4.68 3.84 22.20
C ASP A 94 -3.42 4.47 21.59
N GLN A 95 -2.48 3.64 21.12
CA GLN A 95 -1.26 4.08 20.45
C GLN A 95 -1.52 4.42 18.98
N THR A 96 -2.13 5.59 18.75
CA THR A 96 -2.33 6.11 17.40
C THR A 96 -0.96 6.36 16.73
N PRO A 97 -0.70 5.79 15.53
CA PRO A 97 0.49 6.10 14.75
C PRO A 97 0.62 7.60 14.48
N LYS A 98 1.84 8.10 14.28
CA LYS A 98 2.02 9.52 13.91
C LYS A 98 1.52 9.75 12.48
N THR A 99 0.97 10.93 12.19
CA THR A 99 0.47 11.27 10.84
C THR A 99 1.54 11.17 9.76
N ASN A 100 2.81 11.38 10.11
CA ASN A 100 3.98 11.25 9.23
C ASN A 100 4.76 9.94 9.47
N ASP A 101 4.13 8.90 10.03
CA ASP A 101 4.72 7.57 10.13
C ASP A 101 4.70 6.88 8.76
N TYR A 102 5.77 7.08 7.99
CA TYR A 102 5.97 6.49 6.67
C TYR A 102 6.64 5.11 6.71
N SER A 103 6.66 4.42 7.86
CA SER A 103 7.25 3.08 7.98
C SER A 103 6.64 2.03 7.04
N LYS A 104 5.39 2.25 6.61
CA LYS A 104 4.68 1.47 5.59
C LYS A 104 4.41 2.27 4.30
N GLY A 105 5.17 3.34 4.07
CA GLY A 105 4.97 4.27 2.97
C GLY A 105 3.84 5.28 3.21
N ILE A 106 3.55 6.05 2.17
CA ILE A 106 2.46 7.03 2.15
C ILE A 106 1.12 6.36 1.86
N SER A 107 0.02 6.94 2.33
CA SER A 107 -1.33 6.48 1.96
C SER A 107 -1.62 6.77 0.49
N ILE A 108 -1.64 5.71 -0.32
CA ILE A 108 -2.02 5.79 -1.74
C ILE A 108 -3.46 6.26 -1.89
N VAL A 109 -4.37 5.80 -1.01
CA VAL A 109 -5.78 6.21 -1.00
C VAL A 109 -5.92 7.72 -0.85
N TYR A 110 -5.20 8.33 0.11
CA TYR A 110 -5.25 9.77 0.30
C TYR A 110 -4.60 10.53 -0.87
N ARG A 111 -3.45 10.05 -1.36
CA ARG A 111 -2.74 10.63 -2.52
C ARG A 111 -3.62 10.65 -3.76
N GLU A 112 -4.24 9.54 -4.10
CA GLU A 112 -5.16 9.44 -5.23
C GLU A 112 -6.38 10.33 -5.07
N TRP A 113 -6.96 10.39 -3.87
CA TRP A 113 -8.06 11.28 -3.60
C TRP A 113 -7.66 12.75 -3.82
N ARG A 114 -6.45 13.16 -3.40
CA ARG A 114 -5.95 14.52 -3.67
C ARG A 114 -5.84 14.80 -5.17
N LEU A 115 -5.25 13.87 -5.92
CA LEU A 115 -5.14 13.98 -7.39
C LEU A 115 -6.50 14.08 -8.07
N LYS A 116 -7.44 13.21 -7.71
CA LYS A 116 -8.82 13.19 -8.26
C LYS A 116 -9.59 14.49 -7.98
N ASN A 117 -9.21 15.24 -6.95
CA ASN A 117 -9.83 16.52 -6.58
C ASN A 117 -8.98 17.75 -7.00
N GLY A 118 -7.95 17.57 -7.83
CA GLY A 118 -7.11 18.68 -8.33
C GLY A 118 -6.19 19.31 -7.27
N TYR A 119 -5.97 18.62 -6.15
CA TYR A 119 -5.09 19.11 -5.10
C TYR A 119 -3.64 18.71 -5.34
N LYS A 120 -2.72 19.58 -4.89
CA LYS A 120 -1.28 19.33 -4.96
C LYS A 120 -0.91 18.07 -4.18
N VAL A 121 -0.09 17.22 -4.77
CA VAL A 121 0.65 16.13 -4.11
C VAL A 121 2.14 16.40 -4.26
N PRO A 122 2.97 16.06 -3.26
CA PRO A 122 4.42 16.14 -3.42
C PRO A 122 4.87 15.28 -4.61
N GLN A 123 5.75 15.85 -5.43
CA GLN A 123 6.39 15.10 -6.50
C GLN A 123 7.36 14.12 -5.84
N GLU A 124 7.33 12.86 -6.27
CA GLU A 124 8.40 11.94 -5.90
C GLU A 124 9.67 12.50 -6.52
N THR A 125 10.57 13.04 -5.68
CA THR A 125 11.93 13.31 -6.09
C THR A 125 12.53 11.98 -6.47
N SER A 126 12.50 11.67 -7.77
CA SER A 126 13.32 10.62 -8.35
C SER A 126 14.75 10.93 -7.93
N VAL A 127 15.28 10.18 -6.97
CA VAL A 127 16.72 10.11 -6.75
C VAL A 127 17.25 9.48 -8.02
N SER A 128 17.68 10.32 -8.96
CA SER A 128 18.40 9.90 -10.15
C SER A 128 19.65 9.18 -9.64
N VAL A 129 19.62 7.85 -9.63
CA VAL A 129 20.81 7.04 -9.44
C VAL A 129 21.76 7.47 -10.57
N PRO A 130 22.96 8.02 -10.29
CA PRO A 130 23.89 8.29 -11.37
C PRO A 130 24.33 6.95 -11.94
N ALA A 131 23.96 6.70 -13.19
CA ALA A 131 24.49 5.59 -13.97
C ALA A 131 26.00 5.76 -14.09
N LYS A 132 26.76 5.07 -13.25
CA LYS A 132 28.19 4.84 -13.49
C LYS A 132 28.62 3.52 -12.88
N VAL A 133 28.40 2.45 -13.64
CA VAL A 133 29.27 1.26 -13.58
C VAL A 133 29.83 1.07 -14.99
N THR A 134 30.97 1.71 -15.22
CA THR A 134 31.90 1.34 -16.30
C THR A 134 32.58 0.06 -15.88
N LEU A 135 32.32 -1.06 -16.57
CA LEU A 135 33.14 -2.28 -16.41
C LEU A 135 34.48 -2.09 -17.13
N PRO A 136 35.63 -2.39 -16.51
CA PRO A 136 36.93 -2.36 -17.16
C PRO A 136 37.09 -3.47 -18.20
N GLN A 137 37.60 -3.07 -19.35
CA GLN A 137 38.08 -3.87 -20.47
C GLN A 137 39.32 -4.68 -20.04
N ALA A 138 39.24 -6.02 -20.11
CA ALA A 138 40.40 -6.90 -19.94
C ALA A 138 40.81 -7.49 -21.29
N SER A 139 41.90 -6.95 -21.84
CA SER A 139 42.68 -7.55 -22.92
C SER A 139 43.39 -8.80 -22.39
N GLN A 140 43.23 -9.95 -23.05
CA GLN A 140 44.20 -11.05 -22.94
C GLN A 140 44.51 -11.64 -24.31
N THR A 141 45.81 -11.75 -24.52
CA THR A 141 46.57 -12.08 -25.72
C THR A 141 46.62 -13.60 -25.96
N ALA A 142 46.66 -14.02 -27.22
CA ALA A 142 46.84 -15.40 -27.69
C ALA A 142 48.22 -16.00 -27.31
N PRO A 143 48.46 -17.33 -27.46
CA PRO A 143 48.71 -17.99 -28.77
C PRO A 143 48.01 -19.38 -28.88
N GLY A 144 47.77 -20.05 -30.00
CA GLY A 144 48.31 -20.05 -31.36
C GLY A 144 48.55 -21.52 -31.78
N SER A 145 47.84 -22.06 -32.78
CA SER A 145 48.35 -23.08 -33.73
C SER A 145 47.29 -23.52 -34.75
N GLN A 146 47.54 -23.12 -36.01
CA GLN A 146 47.43 -23.79 -37.34
C GLN A 146 46.49 -25.02 -37.51
N LYS A 147 45.87 -25.32 -38.65
CA LYS A 147 46.17 -25.10 -40.08
C LYS A 147 44.94 -25.63 -40.86
N GLY A 148 44.55 -25.02 -41.99
CA GLY A 148 43.51 -25.60 -42.86
C GLY A 148 42.98 -24.69 -43.97
N THR A 149 43.74 -24.67 -45.05
CA THR A 149 43.58 -24.10 -46.41
C THR A 149 42.17 -24.00 -47.06
N VAL A 150 41.91 -22.81 -47.64
CA VAL A 150 41.53 -22.47 -49.04
C VAL A 150 40.16 -22.91 -49.59
N SER A 151 39.29 -21.97 -50.01
CA SER A 151 39.16 -21.55 -51.43
C SER A 151 37.95 -20.65 -51.77
N LEU A 152 38.24 -19.65 -52.61
CA LEU A 152 37.44 -19.00 -53.69
C LEU A 152 36.02 -18.40 -53.46
N ALA A 153 35.99 -17.06 -53.32
CA ALA A 153 35.51 -16.04 -54.29
C ALA A 153 34.05 -16.07 -54.87
N PRO A 154 33.55 -14.96 -55.48
CA PRO A 154 32.30 -14.30 -55.06
C PRO A 154 31.19 -14.29 -56.14
N GLY A 155 29.94 -14.03 -55.76
CA GLY A 155 28.88 -13.86 -56.75
C GLY A 155 27.56 -13.37 -56.19
N GLY A 156 27.33 -12.06 -56.32
CA GLY A 156 26.11 -11.47 -56.89
C GLY A 156 24.75 -11.66 -56.20
N PRO A 157 23.74 -10.83 -56.52
CA PRO A 157 22.80 -10.36 -55.52
C PRO A 157 21.34 -10.81 -55.68
N LYS A 158 20.58 -10.50 -54.61
CA LYS A 158 19.19 -10.00 -54.62
C LYS A 158 18.04 -11.04 -54.63
N PRO A 159 16.80 -10.63 -54.29
CA PRO A 159 16.09 -11.10 -53.10
C PRO A 159 14.81 -11.89 -53.46
N GLU A 160 14.31 -12.69 -52.53
CA GLU A 160 13.00 -13.33 -52.69
C GLU A 160 12.09 -13.02 -51.50
N ILE A 161 10.87 -12.70 -51.89
CA ILE A 161 9.74 -12.18 -51.14
C ILE A 161 9.03 -13.36 -50.48
N LEU A 162 8.49 -13.19 -49.27
CA LEU A 162 7.35 -14.00 -48.83
C LEU A 162 6.43 -13.17 -47.93
N GLU A 163 5.39 -12.61 -48.54
CA GLU A 163 4.01 -12.75 -48.05
C GLU A 163 3.24 -13.49 -49.14
#